data_AF-R4Z7T5-F1
#
_entry.id   AF-R4Z7T5-F1
#
_cell.length_a   1.000
_cell.length_b   1.000
_cell.length_c   1.000
_cell.angle_alpha   90.00
_cell.angle_beta   90.00
_cell.angle_gamma   90.00
#
_symmetry.space_group_name_H-M   'P 1'
#
loop_
_entity.id
_entity.type
_entity.pdbx_description
1 polymer ?
#
loop_
_entity_poly.entity_id
_entity_poly.type
_entity_poly.pdbx_seq_one_letter_code
_entity_poly.pdbx_strand_id
1 'polypeptide(L)'
;EVKIQEMADQVPVGHIPRSMTIHLYGSLTRSINPGDVVHVGGIFLPTPYTGFRAIRAGLLQDTFLEAMNVHQLKKQYHNMELTSELQLQVEELKEDPNLYSRLANSIAPEIYGHEDVKKALLLLLVGGVTKTVGDGMKIRGDINVCLMGDPGVAKSQLLKYITKVAPRGVYTTGRGSSSVGLT
;
A
#
# COMPACT_ATOMS: atom_id res chain seq x y z
N GLU A 1 7.31 -4.70 20.17
CA GLU A 1 6.14 -5.58 20.00
C GLU A 1 5.20 -4.96 18.98
N VAL A 2 4.66 -5.74 18.05
CA VAL A 2 3.69 -5.31 17.03
C VAL A 2 2.55 -6.32 17.02
N LYS A 3 1.31 -5.86 16.82
CA LYS A 3 0.17 -6.75 16.58
C LYS A 3 -0.14 -6.77 15.10
N ILE A 4 -0.18 -7.97 14.52
CA ILE A 4 -0.65 -8.16 13.15
C ILE A 4 -2.11 -8.59 13.18
N GLN A 5 -2.87 -8.18 12.18
CA GLN A 5 -4.27 -8.54 11.99
C GLN A 5 -4.46 -9.09 10.58
N GLU A 6 -5.38 -10.04 10.43
CA GLU A 6 -5.77 -10.56 9.12
C GLU A 6 -6.29 -9.44 8.21
N MET A 7 -6.04 -9.58 6.91
CA MET A 7 -6.61 -8.68 5.91
C MET A 7 -8.12 -8.87 5.84
N ALA A 8 -8.88 -7.79 5.69
CA ALA A 8 -10.34 -7.85 5.63
C ALA A 8 -10.87 -8.82 4.56
N ASP A 9 -10.15 -8.94 3.44
CA ASP A 9 -10.49 -9.83 2.33
C ASP A 9 -10.32 -11.32 2.66
N GLN A 10 -9.54 -11.65 3.69
CA GLN A 10 -9.27 -13.03 4.12
C GLN A 10 -10.19 -13.48 5.25
N VAL A 11 -10.91 -12.55 5.88
CA VAL A 11 -11.78 -12.85 7.02
C VAL A 11 -13.14 -13.35 6.51
N PRO A 12 -13.59 -14.54 6.95
CA PRO A 12 -14.92 -15.04 6.60
C PRO A 12 -16.03 -14.07 7.02
N VAL A 13 -17.10 -14.01 6.22
CA VAL A 13 -18.24 -13.13 6.50
C VAL A 13 -18.84 -13.47 7.87
N GLY A 14 -18.93 -12.45 8.74
CA GLY A 14 -19.48 -12.58 10.10
C GLY A 14 -18.46 -12.94 11.19
N HIS A 15 -17.20 -13.19 10.85
CA HIS A 15 -16.14 -13.41 11.83
C HIS A 15 -15.41 -12.11 12.21
N ILE A 16 -14.94 -12.05 13.45
CA ILE A 16 -14.04 -11.00 13.92
C ILE A 16 -12.62 -11.35 13.45
N PRO A 17 -11.89 -10.42 12.82
CA PRO A 17 -10.52 -10.68 12.38
C PRO A 17 -9.64 -11.08 13.56
N ARG A 18 -8.81 -12.10 13.37
CA ARG A 18 -7.87 -12.54 14.41
C ARG A 18 -6.62 -11.67 14.39
N SER A 19 -6.03 -11.52 15.57
CA SER A 19 -4.78 -10.80 15.76
C SER A 19 -3.74 -11.68 16.44
N MET A 20 -2.48 -11.49 16.09
CA MET A 20 -1.34 -12.20 16.70
C MET A 20 -0.25 -11.20 17.08
N THR A 21 0.45 -11.48 18.19
CA THR A 21 1.58 -10.68 18.63
C THR A 21 2.86 -11.11 17.91
N ILE A 22 3.62 -10.13 17.44
CA ILE A 22 4.91 -10.30 16.77
C ILE A 22 5.99 -9.55 17.55
N HIS A 23 7.10 -10.24 17.80
CA HIS A 23 8.29 -9.66 18.39
C HIS A 23 9.32 -9.39 17.29
N LEU A 24 9.71 -8.12 17.15
CA LEU A 24 10.75 -7.65 16.25
C LEU A 24 11.98 -7.31 17.08
N TYR A 25 13.15 -7.83 16.70
CA TYR A 25 14.42 -7.60 17.39
C TYR A 25 15.46 -6.96 16.47
N GLY A 26 16.46 -6.29 17.09
CA GLY A 26 17.62 -5.75 16.39
C GLY A 26 17.26 -4.77 15.26
N SER A 27 17.78 -5.05 14.06
CA SER A 27 17.61 -4.22 12.85
C SER A 27 16.18 -4.20 12.30
N LEU A 28 15.33 -5.15 12.66
CA LEU A 28 13.92 -5.16 12.25
C LEU A 28 13.07 -4.15 13.03
N THR A 29 13.61 -3.56 14.09
CA THR A 29 12.91 -2.50 14.83
C THR A 29 12.72 -1.26 13.95
N ARG A 30 11.54 -0.62 14.04
CA ARG A 30 11.12 0.52 13.20
C ARG A 30 11.02 0.25 11.69
N SER A 31 11.04 -1.01 11.28
CA SER A 31 10.87 -1.40 9.87
C SER A 31 9.41 -1.43 9.41
N ILE A 32 8.42 -1.22 10.28
CA ILE A 32 6.98 -1.31 9.96
C ILE A 32 6.23 -0.17 10.63
N ASN A 33 5.24 0.41 9.95
CA ASN A 33 4.30 1.37 10.53
C ASN A 33 2.89 0.76 10.66
N PRO A 34 2.07 1.29 11.58
CA PRO A 34 0.66 0.90 11.66
C PRO A 34 -0.06 1.15 10.31
N GLY A 35 -0.80 0.15 9.85
CA GLY A 35 -1.54 0.19 8.58
C GLY A 35 -0.76 -0.29 7.35
N ASP A 36 0.53 -0.61 7.50
CA ASP A 36 1.29 -1.20 6.41
C ASP A 36 0.88 -2.67 6.16
N VAL A 37 0.85 -3.04 4.88
CA VAL A 37 0.60 -4.43 4.44
C VAL A 37 1.94 -5.15 4.36
N VAL A 38 2.15 -6.14 5.23
CA VAL A 38 3.44 -6.82 5.40
C VAL A 38 3.31 -8.34 5.37
N HIS A 39 4.33 -9.00 4.83
CA HIS A 39 4.61 -10.41 5.06
C HIS A 39 5.70 -10.53 6.12
N VAL A 40 5.43 -11.31 7.17
CA VAL A 40 6.39 -11.56 8.24
C VAL A 40 6.74 -13.04 8.24
N GLY A 41 8.01 -13.34 8.03
CA GLY A 41 8.58 -14.68 8.21
C GLY A 41 9.21 -14.78 9.59
N GLY A 42 8.94 -15.86 10.31
CA GLY A 42 9.37 -16.00 11.70
C GLY A 42 9.12 -17.37 12.30
N ILE A 43 9.48 -17.51 13.57
CA ILE A 43 9.28 -18.74 14.36
C ILE A 43 8.11 -18.52 15.31
N PHE A 44 7.14 -19.43 15.29
CA PHE A 44 5.98 -19.38 16.17
C PHE A 44 6.31 -20.04 17.50
N LEU A 45 6.27 -19.26 18.58
CA LEU A 45 6.70 -19.70 19.90
C LEU A 45 5.63 -19.40 20.97
N PRO A 46 5.44 -20.30 21.94
CA PRO A 46 4.66 -19.99 23.12
C PRO A 46 5.46 -19.15 24.12
N THR A 47 4.83 -18.17 24.77
CA THR A 47 5.39 -17.53 25.95
C THR A 47 5.12 -18.40 27.19
N PRO A 48 6.18 -18.86 27.90
CA PRO A 48 5.98 -19.58 29.14
C PRO A 48 5.45 -18.62 30.22
N TYR A 49 4.30 -18.96 30.82
CA TYR A 49 3.79 -18.23 31.97
C TYR A 49 4.57 -18.59 33.24
N THR A 50 5.04 -17.58 33.98
CA THR A 50 5.69 -17.75 35.28
C THR A 50 4.80 -17.22 36.42
N GLY A 51 4.96 -17.79 37.61
CA GLY A 51 4.26 -17.33 38.84
C GLY A 51 2.76 -17.64 38.88
N PHE A 52 1.97 -16.78 39.55
CA PHE A 52 0.53 -16.97 39.76
C PHE A 52 -0.31 -17.10 38.47
N ARG A 53 0.22 -16.65 37.32
CA ARG A 53 -0.41 -16.83 36.00
C ARG A 53 -0.32 -18.27 35.48
N ALA A 54 0.72 -19.03 35.84
CA ALA A 54 0.87 -20.43 35.48
C ALA A 54 -0.23 -21.33 36.11
N ILE A 55 -0.70 -20.96 37.30
CA ILE A 55 -1.73 -21.71 38.05
C ILE A 55 -3.12 -21.53 37.40
N ARG A 56 -3.39 -20.37 36.78
CA ARG A 56 -4.67 -20.09 36.07
C ARG A 56 -4.68 -20.48 34.59
N ALA A 57 -3.52 -20.47 33.93
CA ALA A 57 -3.42 -20.63 32.48
C ALA A 57 -3.65 -22.08 32.00
N GLY A 58 -3.50 -23.08 32.86
CA GLY A 58 -3.63 -24.48 32.44
C GLY A 58 -2.65 -24.80 31.29
N LEU A 59 -3.16 -25.37 30.19
CA LEU A 59 -2.40 -25.65 28.95
C LEU A 59 -2.43 -24.49 27.92
N LEU A 60 -3.18 -23.42 28.19
CA LEU A 60 -3.28 -22.27 27.28
C LEU A 60 -2.02 -21.42 27.42
N GLN A 61 -1.12 -21.55 26.45
CA GLN A 61 0.04 -20.69 26.31
C GLN A 61 -0.31 -19.56 25.33
N ASP A 62 0.00 -18.33 25.72
CA ASP A 62 -0.01 -17.23 24.75
C ASP A 62 1.07 -17.51 23.71
N THR A 63 0.78 -17.23 22.46
CA THR A 63 1.71 -17.48 21.36
C THR A 63 2.10 -16.16 20.71
N PHE A 64 3.37 -16.05 20.38
CA PHE A 64 3.89 -14.92 19.62
C PHE A 64 4.74 -15.43 18.46
N LEU A 65 4.84 -14.60 17.43
CA LEU A 65 5.73 -14.84 16.32
C LEU A 65 7.02 -14.06 16.54
N GLU A 66 8.15 -14.75 16.62
CA GLU A 66 9.46 -14.12 16.57
C GLU A 66 9.83 -13.84 15.12
N ALA A 67 9.85 -12.57 14.73
CA ALA A 67 10.09 -12.18 13.34
C ALA A 67 11.57 -12.29 12.98
N MET A 68 11.86 -13.05 11.92
CA MET A 68 13.19 -13.21 11.33
C MET A 68 13.35 -12.35 10.07
N ASN A 69 12.28 -12.18 9.31
CA ASN A 69 12.27 -11.35 8.11
C ASN A 69 10.93 -10.62 7.97
N VAL A 70 10.99 -9.39 7.47
CA VAL A 70 9.81 -8.56 7.22
C VAL A 70 9.89 -8.06 5.79
N HIS A 71 8.89 -8.42 4.99
CA HIS A 71 8.75 -7.96 3.62
C HIS A 71 7.49 -7.10 3.47
N GLN A 72 7.66 -5.80 3.24
CA GLN A 72 6.53 -4.90 2.97
C GLN A 72 6.03 -5.11 1.53
N LEU A 73 4.73 -5.37 1.36
CA LEU A 73 4.13 -5.52 0.03
C LEU A 73 4.01 -4.19 -0.70
N LYS A 74 3.57 -3.16 0.02
CA LYS A 74 3.45 -1.79 -0.49
C LYS A 74 4.71 -1.01 -0.12
N LYS A 75 5.81 -1.26 -0.84
CA LYS A 75 7.08 -0.55 -0.63
C LYS A 75 6.89 0.96 -0.91
N GLN A 76 7.50 1.80 -0.08
CA GLN A 76 7.69 3.21 -0.44
C GLN A 76 8.51 3.28 -1.74
N TYR A 77 8.31 4.30 -2.58
CA TYR A 77 9.04 4.45 -3.85
C TYR A 77 10.56 4.31 -3.68
N HIS A 78 11.13 4.77 -2.57
CA HIS A 78 12.55 4.64 -2.25
C HIS A 78 13.06 3.22 -2.03
N ASN A 79 12.18 2.26 -1.73
CA ASN A 79 12.56 0.88 -1.43
C ASN A 79 12.34 -0.07 -2.63
N MET A 80 11.94 0.45 -3.81
CA MET A 80 11.92 -0.35 -5.03
C MET A 80 13.35 -0.67 -5.44
N GLU A 81 13.69 -1.96 -5.50
CA GLU A 81 14.99 -2.43 -5.94
C GLU A 81 15.05 -2.33 -7.47
N LEU A 82 15.98 -1.51 -7.97
CA LEU A 82 16.29 -1.42 -9.39
C LEU A 82 17.24 -2.56 -9.75
N THR A 83 16.70 -3.61 -10.38
CA THR A 83 17.54 -4.63 -11.02
C THR A 83 18.13 -4.10 -12.32
N SER A 84 19.27 -4.64 -12.73
CA SER A 84 19.91 -4.30 -14.02
C SER A 84 18.98 -4.57 -15.20
N GLU A 85 18.17 -5.63 -15.13
CA GLU A 85 17.17 -5.95 -16.15
C GLU A 85 16.08 -4.87 -16.26
N LEU A 86 15.59 -4.36 -15.11
CA LEU A 86 14.61 -3.27 -15.10
C LEU A 86 15.21 -1.97 -15.66
N GLN A 87 16.49 -1.70 -15.40
CA GLN A 87 17.18 -0.53 -15.96
C GLN A 87 17.20 -0.58 -17.48
N LEU A 88 17.61 -1.72 -18.06
CA LEU A 88 17.66 -1.90 -19.51
C LEU A 88 16.27 -1.72 -20.15
N GLN A 89 15.23 -2.28 -19.55
CA GLN A 89 13.85 -2.11 -20.03
C GLN A 89 13.38 -0.65 -19.98
N VAL A 90 13.74 0.08 -18.92
CA VAL A 90 13.42 1.52 -18.80
C VAL A 90 14.16 2.33 -19.86
N GLU A 91 15.41 1.97 -20.16
CA GLU A 91 16.22 2.64 -21.18
C GLU A 91 15.63 2.42 -22.58
N GLU A 92 15.24 1.18 -22.91
CA GLU A 92 14.54 0.85 -24.16
C GLU A 92 13.21 1.60 -24.29
N LEU A 93 12.42 1.68 -23.20
CA LEU A 93 11.16 2.42 -23.20
C LEU A 93 11.36 3.93 -23.40
N LYS A 94 12.49 4.48 -22.96
CA LYS A 94 12.81 5.91 -23.10
C LYS A 94 13.07 6.30 -24.56
N GLU A 95 13.50 5.35 -25.40
CA GLU A 95 13.73 5.59 -26.83
C GLU A 95 12.43 5.65 -27.65
N ASP A 96 11.31 5.15 -27.11
CA ASP A 96 10.01 5.14 -27.78
C ASP A 96 9.42 6.57 -27.86
N PRO A 97 9.28 7.17 -29.07
CA PRO A 97 8.73 8.52 -29.22
C PRO A 97 7.25 8.62 -28.80
N ASN A 98 6.53 7.49 -28.76
CA ASN A 98 5.13 7.42 -28.37
C ASN A 98 4.93 6.93 -26.93
N LEU A 99 5.98 6.93 -26.10
CA LEU A 99 5.94 6.44 -24.72
C LEU A 99 4.76 7.00 -23.91
N TYR A 100 4.49 8.31 -24.04
CA TYR A 100 3.39 8.95 -23.31
C TYR A 100 2.02 8.35 -23.64
N SER A 101 1.71 8.20 -24.93
CA SER A 101 0.45 7.61 -25.39
C SER A 101 0.39 6.11 -25.07
N ARG A 102 1.52 5.41 -25.17
CA ARG A 102 1.61 3.98 -24.84
C ARG A 102 1.35 3.72 -23.35
N LEU A 103 1.92 4.53 -22.46
CA LEU A 103 1.68 4.47 -21.01
C LEU A 103 0.25 4.86 -20.65
N ALA A 104 -0.32 5.87 -21.33
CA ALA A 104 -1.72 6.22 -21.10
C ALA A 104 -2.65 5.07 -21.50
N ASN A 105 -2.39 4.42 -22.63
CA ASN A 105 -3.19 3.29 -23.11
C ASN A 105 -3.02 2.01 -22.27
N SER A 106 -1.89 1.86 -21.57
CA SER A 106 -1.68 0.75 -20.63
C SER A 106 -2.42 0.93 -19.29
N ILE A 107 -2.93 2.14 -19.01
CA ILE A 107 -3.82 2.36 -17.86
C ILE A 107 -5.23 1.85 -18.18
N ALA A 108 -5.68 0.88 -17.40
CA ALA A 108 -6.99 0.23 -17.54
C ALA A 108 -7.30 -0.17 -18.99
N PRO A 109 -6.57 -1.14 -19.57
CA PRO A 109 -6.75 -1.56 -20.97
C PRO A 109 -8.15 -2.14 -21.24
N GLU A 110 -8.83 -2.62 -20.19
CA GLU A 110 -10.21 -3.11 -20.23
C GLU A 110 -11.24 -2.02 -20.61
N ILE A 111 -10.91 -0.75 -20.43
CA ILE A 111 -11.80 0.38 -20.71
C ILE A 111 -11.40 1.00 -22.05
N TYR A 112 -12.30 0.93 -23.02
CA TYR A 112 -12.12 1.54 -24.33
C TYR A 112 -12.26 3.06 -24.28
N GLY A 113 -11.42 3.78 -25.02
CA GLY A 113 -11.45 5.24 -25.15
C GLY A 113 -10.94 5.99 -23.92
N HIS A 114 -11.49 7.20 -23.71
CA HIS A 114 -11.12 8.11 -22.62
C HIS A 114 -9.61 8.41 -22.51
N GLU A 115 -8.92 8.55 -23.65
CA GLU A 115 -7.47 8.75 -23.67
C GLU A 115 -7.03 9.96 -22.84
N ASP A 116 -7.76 11.07 -22.90
CA ASP A 116 -7.43 12.28 -22.14
C ASP A 116 -7.56 12.08 -20.63
N VAL A 117 -8.56 11.29 -20.21
CA VAL A 117 -8.73 10.93 -18.80
C VAL A 117 -7.59 10.02 -18.36
N LYS A 118 -7.23 9.00 -19.15
CA LYS A 118 -6.10 8.12 -18.86
C LYS A 118 -4.77 8.88 -18.79
N LYS A 119 -4.55 9.83 -19.70
CA LYS A 119 -3.41 10.75 -19.70
C LYS A 119 -3.35 11.61 -18.43
N ALA A 120 -4.48 12.16 -17.98
CA ALA A 120 -4.55 12.91 -16.73
C ALA A 120 -4.25 12.04 -15.50
N LEU A 121 -4.74 10.79 -15.50
CA LEU A 121 -4.47 9.82 -14.43
C LEU A 121 -3.02 9.32 -14.44
N LEU A 122 -2.38 9.25 -15.61
CA LEU A 122 -0.95 8.98 -15.72
C LEU A 122 -0.14 10.11 -15.05
N LEU A 123 -0.48 11.37 -15.33
CA LEU A 123 0.17 12.53 -14.68
C LEU A 123 -0.06 12.54 -13.17
N LEU A 124 -1.23 12.12 -12.71
CA LEU A 124 -1.52 11.94 -11.28
C LEU A 124 -0.59 10.91 -10.63
N LEU A 125 -0.33 9.78 -11.30
CA LEU A 125 0.55 8.71 -10.79
C LEU A 125 2.02 9.14 -10.74
N VAL A 126 2.49 9.87 -11.76
CA VAL A 126 3.86 10.39 -11.82
C VAL A 126 4.06 11.52 -10.80
N GLY A 127 3.05 12.36 -10.62
CA GLY A 127 3.10 13.54 -9.76
C GLY A 127 4.02 14.64 -10.31
N GLY A 128 4.12 15.74 -9.57
CA GLY A 128 5.00 16.86 -9.86
C GLY A 128 6.13 17.00 -8.84
N VAL A 129 7.03 17.95 -9.10
CA VAL A 129 8.15 18.25 -8.20
C VAL A 129 7.72 19.25 -7.14
N THR A 130 7.84 18.86 -5.87
CA THR A 130 7.64 19.79 -4.74
C THR A 130 8.82 20.75 -4.66
N LYS A 131 8.55 22.05 -4.68
CA LYS A 131 9.60 23.09 -4.63
C LYS A 131 9.64 23.76 -3.27
N THR A 132 10.83 23.86 -2.70
CA THR A 132 11.07 24.64 -1.48
C THR A 132 11.66 25.98 -1.87
N VAL A 133 10.93 27.06 -1.57
CA VAL A 133 11.42 28.42 -1.77
C VAL A 133 12.35 28.78 -0.60
N GLY A 134 13.32 29.67 -0.84
CA GLY A 134 14.33 30.06 0.17
C GLY A 134 13.76 30.63 1.48
N ASP A 135 12.48 31.02 1.47
CA ASP A 135 11.74 31.53 2.63
C ASP A 135 11.08 30.41 3.48
N GLY A 136 11.46 29.15 3.25
CA GLY A 136 10.90 27.99 3.96
C GLY A 136 9.51 27.53 3.48
N MET A 137 8.88 28.28 2.58
CA MET A 137 7.59 27.90 1.97
C MET A 137 7.77 26.72 1.01
N LYS A 138 6.94 25.67 1.17
CA LYS A 138 6.90 24.50 0.28
C LYS A 138 5.70 24.58 -0.66
N ILE A 139 5.96 24.58 -1.96
CA ILE A 139 4.94 24.52 -3.01
C ILE A 139 4.70 23.05 -3.34
N ARG A 140 3.46 22.58 -3.10
CA ARG A 140 3.03 21.20 -3.35
C ARG A 140 3.17 20.84 -4.83
N GLY A 141 3.84 19.71 -5.10
CA GLY A 141 3.95 19.14 -6.44
C GLY A 141 2.85 18.14 -6.79
N ASP A 142 2.07 17.65 -5.82
CA ASP A 142 1.05 16.64 -6.09
C ASP A 142 -0.17 17.23 -6.82
N ILE A 143 -0.69 16.46 -7.76
CA ILE A 143 -1.86 16.81 -8.56
C ILE A 143 -3.09 16.20 -7.89
N ASN A 144 -4.19 16.96 -7.81
CA ASN A 144 -5.49 16.42 -7.42
C ASN A 144 -6.39 16.37 -8.67
N VAL A 145 -7.04 15.24 -8.91
CA VAL A 145 -7.94 15.05 -10.06
C VAL A 145 -9.34 14.74 -9.56
N CYS A 146 -10.35 15.43 -10.12
CA CYS A 146 -11.76 15.14 -9.91
C CYS A 146 -12.37 14.57 -11.19
N LEU A 147 -12.94 13.37 -11.12
CA LEU A 147 -13.64 12.75 -12.25
C LEU A 147 -15.15 12.97 -12.12
N MET A 148 -15.69 13.90 -12.90
CA MET A 148 -17.13 14.17 -12.98
C MET A 148 -17.71 13.65 -14.30
N GLY A 149 -18.97 13.24 -14.32
CA GLY A 149 -19.65 12.78 -15.53
C GLY A 149 -20.88 11.92 -15.24
N ASP A 150 -21.42 11.29 -16.27
CA ASP A 150 -22.62 10.46 -16.17
C ASP A 150 -22.39 9.14 -15.39
N PRO A 151 -23.45 8.49 -14.91
CA PRO A 151 -23.36 7.11 -14.44
C PRO A 151 -23.00 6.17 -15.61
N GLY A 152 -22.20 5.14 -15.35
CA GLY A 152 -21.88 4.11 -16.34
C GLY A 152 -20.61 4.31 -17.17
N VAL A 153 -19.94 5.47 -17.10
CA VAL A 153 -18.68 5.73 -17.84
C VAL A 153 -17.41 5.14 -17.17
N ALA A 154 -17.54 4.02 -16.46
CA ALA A 154 -16.44 3.29 -15.82
C ALA A 154 -15.50 4.09 -14.86
N LYS A 155 -15.89 5.30 -14.41
CA LYS A 155 -15.11 6.15 -13.49
C LYS A 155 -14.61 5.42 -12.25
N SER A 156 -15.48 4.65 -11.58
CA SER A 156 -15.10 3.89 -10.39
C SER A 156 -14.10 2.77 -10.70
N GLN A 157 -14.17 2.19 -11.90
CA GLN A 157 -13.25 1.14 -12.33
C GLN A 157 -11.85 1.71 -12.63
N LEU A 158 -11.78 2.89 -13.27
CA LEU A 158 -10.52 3.63 -13.45
C LEU A 158 -9.83 3.90 -12.10
N LEU A 159 -10.57 4.41 -11.12
CA LEU A 159 -10.02 4.69 -9.79
C LEU A 159 -9.53 3.41 -9.08
N LYS A 160 -10.28 2.30 -9.17
CA LYS A 160 -9.84 1.00 -8.63
C LYS A 160 -8.53 0.54 -9.27
N TYR A 161 -8.39 0.67 -10.59
CA TYR A 161 -7.16 0.30 -11.29
C TYR A 161 -5.97 1.12 -10.78
N ILE A 162 -6.12 2.44 -10.65
CA ILE A 162 -5.06 3.32 -10.11
C ILE A 162 -4.66 2.91 -8.70
N THR A 163 -5.62 2.60 -7.83
CA THR A 163 -5.31 2.19 -6.46
C THR A 163 -4.54 0.88 -6.37
N LYS A 164 -4.66 0.02 -7.40
CA LYS A 164 -3.88 -1.23 -7.52
C LYS A 164 -2.47 -0.98 -8.05
N VAL A 165 -2.31 -0.06 -9.00
CA VAL A 165 -1.01 0.28 -9.60
C VAL A 165 -0.17 1.15 -8.66
N ALA A 166 -0.80 2.09 -7.95
CA ALA A 166 -0.11 2.99 -7.05
C ALA A 166 0.45 2.22 -5.83
N PRO A 167 1.74 2.39 -5.47
CA PRO A 167 2.34 1.66 -4.36
C PRO A 167 1.66 1.93 -3.02
N ARG A 168 1.09 3.14 -2.83
CA ARG A 168 0.31 3.50 -1.63
C ARG A 168 -1.11 3.97 -1.96
N GLY A 169 -1.82 3.25 -2.83
CA GLY A 169 -3.23 3.51 -3.10
C GLY A 169 -4.14 3.03 -1.95
N VAL A 170 -5.04 3.91 -1.50
CA VAL A 170 -6.16 3.59 -0.60
C VAL A 170 -7.47 3.93 -1.32
N TYR A 171 -8.39 2.98 -1.39
CA TYR A 171 -9.70 3.17 -1.99
C TYR A 171 -10.77 3.31 -0.91
N THR A 172 -11.49 4.43 -0.91
CA THR A 172 -12.59 4.69 0.03
C THR A 172 -13.83 5.18 -0.71
N THR A 173 -15.00 5.04 -0.07
CA THR A 173 -16.27 5.53 -0.61
C THR A 173 -16.84 6.58 0.33
N GLY A 174 -17.46 7.64 -0.23
CA GLY A 174 -17.88 8.80 0.56
C GLY A 174 -18.88 8.52 1.70
N ARG A 175 -19.64 7.42 1.62
CA ARG A 175 -20.52 7.00 2.74
C ARG A 175 -19.80 6.22 3.83
N GLY A 176 -18.66 5.58 3.52
CA GLY A 176 -17.87 4.78 4.45
C GLY A 176 -16.72 5.55 5.10
N SER A 177 -16.52 6.82 4.75
CA SER A 177 -15.43 7.65 5.23
C SER A 177 -15.95 8.85 6.01
N SER A 178 -15.53 9.00 7.27
CA SER A 178 -15.78 10.21 8.06
C SER A 178 -14.59 11.16 7.96
N SER A 179 -14.81 12.47 8.14
CA SER A 179 -13.73 13.46 8.09
C SER A 179 -12.61 13.17 9.10
N VAL A 180 -12.94 12.54 10.24
CA VAL A 180 -11.98 12.15 11.29
C VAL A 180 -11.19 10.89 10.92
N GLY A 181 -11.75 10.00 10.09
CA GLY A 181 -11.07 8.78 9.65
C GLY A 181 -10.18 8.96 8.42
N LEU A 182 -10.29 10.10 7.73
CA LEU A 182 -9.49 10.45 6.55
C LEU A 182 -8.30 11.38 6.89
N THR A 183 -8.39 12.13 7.99
CA THR A 183 -7.32 12.99 8.52
C THR A 183 -6.39 12.24 9.44
#